data_AF-A0AAW2WPC5-F1
#
_entry.id   AF-A0AAW2WPC5-F1
#
_cell.length_a   1.000
_cell.length_b   1.000
_cell.length_c   1.000
_cell.angle_alpha   90.00
_cell.angle_beta   90.00
_cell.angle_gamma   90.00
#
_symmetry.space_group_name_H-M   'P 1'
#
loop_
_entity.id
_entity.type
_entity.pdbx_description
1 polymer ?
#
loop_
_entity_poly.entity_id
_entity_poly.type
_entity_poly.pdbx_seq_one_letter_code
_entity_poly.pdbx_strand_id
1 'polypeptide(L)'
;MYSYSETSPGVEPIGFREPKRFSPFGPSRIDRKWTGTRAPAEQKPDLEKLAEERERVLGEPLSEEEVAELVEKYRHSNCSRQVNLGKGGVTHNMLEDIHNHWRRAEAVRIKCLGVPTLDMDNICFHLEVPIMLWKPHAPIYPKIVKNVADGLTFEETKEMRNRGLNSPPLMKLTRNGVYVNVVERVRTAFETEEVVRLDCTHVGTSDCKKIGVKLRDLVPCIPLLFKDEQIILWKGYKERE
;
A
#
# COMPACT_ATOMS: atom_id res chain seq x y z
N MET A 1 -13.74 4.41 3.86
CA MET A 1 -13.56 2.95 3.97
C MET A 1 -12.09 2.70 4.34
N TYR A 2 -11.82 1.89 5.37
CA TYR A 2 -10.45 1.56 5.78
C TYR A 2 -9.91 0.44 4.88
N SER A 3 -8.64 0.54 4.49
CA SER A 3 -7.96 -0.41 3.63
C SER A 3 -6.74 -0.94 4.34
N TYR A 4 -6.61 -2.26 4.45
CA TYR A 4 -5.49 -2.91 5.11
C TYR A 4 -4.18 -2.76 4.30
N SER A 5 -4.28 -2.69 2.98
CA SER A 5 -3.13 -2.66 2.06
C SER A 5 -2.56 -1.28 1.71
N GLU A 6 -3.19 -0.22 2.23
CA GLU A 6 -2.85 1.16 1.87
C GLU A 6 -2.14 1.90 3.01
N THR A 7 -1.92 1.24 4.15
CA THR A 7 -1.16 1.77 5.28
C THR A 7 0.28 1.29 5.20
N SER A 8 1.24 2.21 5.04
CA SER A 8 2.68 1.92 5.09
C SER A 8 3.08 1.48 6.51
N PRO A 9 3.62 0.27 6.74
CA PRO A 9 3.96 -0.24 8.07
C PRO A 9 5.00 0.60 8.82
N GLY A 10 5.89 1.28 8.07
CA GLY A 10 7.01 2.05 8.62
C GLY A 10 6.68 3.49 9.04
N VAL A 11 5.44 3.94 8.89
CA VAL A 11 5.06 5.33 9.25
C VAL A 11 4.02 5.32 10.36
N GLU A 12 4.43 5.77 11.54
CA GLU A 12 3.50 5.94 12.66
C GLU A 12 2.64 7.21 12.51
N PRO A 13 1.36 7.16 12.91
CA PRO A 13 0.50 8.33 12.93
C PRO A 13 0.95 9.32 14.02
N ILE A 14 0.91 10.62 13.71
CA ILE A 14 1.20 11.72 14.65
C ILE A 14 0.01 11.98 15.60
N GLY A 15 -1.20 11.53 15.23
CA GLY A 15 -2.42 11.75 15.99
C GLY A 15 -3.66 11.25 15.27
N PHE A 16 -4.85 11.62 15.76
CA PHE A 16 -6.15 11.32 15.15
C PHE A 16 -6.97 12.60 14.97
N ARG A 17 -7.87 12.60 13.98
CA ARG A 17 -8.69 13.78 13.66
C ARG A 17 -9.73 14.14 14.72
N GLU A 18 -10.13 13.19 15.56
CA GLU A 18 -11.08 13.41 16.66
C GLU A 18 -10.35 13.66 17.99
N PRO A 19 -10.92 14.49 18.90
CA PRO A 19 -10.29 14.82 20.18
C PRO A 19 -10.17 13.58 21.08
N LYS A 20 -9.07 13.51 21.85
CA LYS A 20 -8.70 12.43 22.80
C LYS A 20 -9.79 12.04 23.84
N ARG A 21 -10.90 12.80 23.93
CA ARG A 21 -11.92 12.71 24.98
C ARG A 21 -13.07 11.76 24.68
N PHE A 22 -13.31 11.41 23.41
CA PHE A 22 -14.44 10.55 23.03
C PHE A 22 -14.00 9.51 22.02
N SER A 23 -13.43 8.42 22.53
CA SER A 23 -13.68 7.13 21.90
C SER A 23 -15.05 6.65 22.42
N PRO A 24 -15.92 6.02 21.60
CA PRO A 24 -17.12 5.35 22.11
C PRO A 24 -16.77 4.26 23.15
N PHE A 25 -15.50 3.86 23.18
CA PHE A 25 -14.84 3.17 24.30
C PHE A 25 -13.68 4.05 24.78
N GLY A 26 -14.00 5.07 25.58
CA GLY A 26 -12.98 5.89 26.23
C GLY A 26 -11.94 5.03 26.98
N PRO A 27 -10.80 5.61 27.39
CA PRO A 27 -9.77 4.92 28.20
C PRO A 27 -10.32 4.25 29.48
N SER A 28 -11.58 4.50 29.84
CA SER A 28 -12.30 3.88 30.94
C SER A 28 -12.77 2.43 30.71
N ARG A 29 -12.83 1.91 29.47
CA ARG A 29 -13.31 0.54 29.17
C ARG A 29 -12.25 -0.45 28.73
N ILE A 30 -11.00 -0.02 28.58
CA ILE A 30 -9.86 -0.87 28.23
C ILE A 30 -8.81 -0.68 29.32
N ASP A 31 -8.56 -1.71 30.12
CA ASP A 31 -7.55 -1.70 31.19
C ASP A 31 -6.13 -1.84 30.60
N ARG A 32 -5.75 -0.91 29.71
CA ARG A 32 -4.42 -0.84 29.09
C ARG A 32 -3.97 0.60 28.93
N LYS A 33 -2.67 0.86 29.09
CA LYS A 33 -2.09 2.21 28.96
C LYS A 33 -2.24 2.74 27.53
N TRP A 34 -3.00 3.82 27.36
CA TRP A 34 -3.22 4.50 26.08
C TRP A 34 -2.11 5.52 25.79
N THR A 35 -1.40 5.38 24.66
CA THR A 35 -0.29 6.29 24.29
C THR A 35 -0.73 7.55 23.55
N GLY A 36 -2.03 7.73 23.31
CA GLY A 36 -2.56 8.82 22.48
C GLY A 36 -2.81 8.42 21.02
N THR A 37 -2.05 7.44 20.50
CA THR A 37 -2.18 6.92 19.13
C THR A 37 -2.45 5.41 19.07
N ARG A 38 -2.09 4.66 20.12
CA ARG A 38 -2.31 3.21 20.23
C ARG A 38 -2.57 2.80 21.69
N ALA A 39 -3.35 1.75 21.88
CA ALA A 39 -3.29 0.92 23.09
C ALA A 39 -2.39 -0.27 22.74
N PRO A 40 -1.07 -0.22 23.02
CA PRO A 40 -0.23 -1.39 22.83
C PRO A 40 -0.82 -2.58 23.60
N ALA A 41 -0.88 -3.74 22.94
CA ALA A 41 -1.21 -4.98 23.64
C ALA A 41 -0.10 -5.26 24.66
N GLU A 42 -0.49 -5.65 25.88
CA GLU A 42 0.46 -5.95 26.97
C GLU A 42 1.29 -7.19 26.65
N GLN A 43 0.70 -8.14 25.92
CA GLN A 43 1.41 -9.27 25.32
C GLN A 43 1.59 -9.01 23.83
N LYS A 44 2.84 -9.14 23.37
CA LYS A 44 3.09 -9.32 21.95
C LYS A 44 2.41 -10.62 21.51
N PRO A 45 1.69 -10.65 20.38
CA PRO A 45 1.15 -11.90 19.88
C PRO A 45 2.29 -12.89 19.69
N ASP A 46 2.07 -14.11 20.16
CA ASP A 46 3.00 -15.23 20.02
C ASP A 46 3.01 -15.65 18.55
N LEU A 47 3.97 -15.12 17.79
CA LEU A 47 4.07 -15.33 16.35
C LEU A 47 4.30 -16.81 16.01
N GLU A 48 4.94 -17.55 16.91
CA GLU A 48 5.24 -18.96 16.77
C GLU A 48 3.96 -19.79 16.84
N LYS A 49 3.11 -19.54 17.83
CA LYS A 49 1.78 -20.18 17.92
C LYS A 49 0.86 -19.82 16.74
N LEU A 50 0.90 -18.58 16.27
CA LEU A 50 0.12 -18.17 15.09
C LEU A 50 0.60 -18.90 13.83
N ALA A 51 1.91 -19.12 13.71
CA ALA A 51 2.48 -19.89 12.61
C ALA A 51 2.08 -21.37 12.69
N GLU A 52 2.16 -21.98 13.88
CA GLU A 52 1.72 -23.37 14.11
C GLU A 52 0.22 -23.56 13.82
N GLU A 53 -0.63 -22.65 14.30
CA GLU A 53 -2.08 -22.68 13.99
C GLU A 53 -2.34 -22.55 12.49
N ARG A 54 -1.57 -21.68 11.81
CA ARG A 54 -1.66 -21.50 10.36
C ARG A 54 -1.21 -22.75 9.62
N GLU A 55 -0.09 -23.36 9.98
CA GLU A 55 0.42 -24.59 9.37
C GLU A 55 -0.58 -25.74 9.56
N ARG A 56 -1.16 -25.86 10.76
CA ARG A 56 -2.21 -26.84 11.05
C ARG A 56 -3.47 -26.64 10.19
N VAL A 57 -3.86 -25.41 9.90
CA VAL A 57 -5.07 -25.10 9.10
C VAL A 57 -4.81 -25.27 7.61
N LEU A 58 -3.63 -24.87 7.13
CA LEU A 58 -3.27 -24.94 5.71
C LEU A 58 -2.99 -26.38 5.25
N GLY A 59 -2.43 -27.22 6.13
CA GLY A 59 -2.11 -28.60 5.78
C GLY A 59 -0.94 -28.71 4.79
N GLU A 60 -0.93 -29.78 4.00
CA GLU A 60 0.11 -29.99 2.98
C GLU A 60 -0.05 -28.99 1.83
N PRO A 61 1.05 -28.38 1.34
CA PRO A 61 0.99 -27.49 0.20
C PRO A 61 0.56 -28.26 -1.05
N LEU A 62 -0.23 -27.60 -1.89
CA LEU A 62 -0.62 -28.13 -3.21
C LEU A 62 0.62 -28.35 -4.08
N SER A 63 0.61 -29.44 -4.85
CA SER A 63 1.62 -29.70 -5.87
C SER A 63 1.54 -28.69 -7.03
N GLU A 64 2.64 -28.52 -7.77
CA GLU A 64 2.68 -27.60 -8.92
C GLU A 64 1.62 -27.96 -9.98
N GLU A 65 1.33 -29.25 -10.15
CA GLU A 65 0.31 -29.76 -11.07
C GLU A 65 -1.10 -29.33 -10.64
N GLU A 66 -1.45 -29.53 -9.37
CA GLU A 66 -2.74 -29.09 -8.81
C GLU A 66 -2.91 -27.57 -8.89
N VAL A 67 -1.83 -26.81 -8.61
CA VAL A 67 -1.83 -25.35 -8.74
C VAL A 67 -2.09 -24.95 -10.20
N ALA A 68 -1.42 -25.58 -11.17
CA ALA A 68 -1.60 -25.28 -12.58
C ALA A 68 -3.03 -25.59 -13.06
N GLU A 69 -3.61 -26.72 -12.64
CA GLU A 69 -5.00 -27.08 -12.95
C GLU A 69 -5.99 -26.06 -12.38
N LEU A 70 -5.82 -25.66 -11.12
CA LEU A 70 -6.63 -24.62 -10.48
C LEU A 70 -6.48 -23.28 -11.20
N VAL A 71 -5.27 -22.87 -11.55
CA VAL A 71 -5.04 -21.64 -12.29
C VAL A 71 -5.76 -21.68 -13.64
N GLU A 72 -5.63 -22.76 -14.41
CA GLU A 72 -6.24 -22.86 -15.74
C GLU A 72 -7.78 -22.86 -15.69
N LYS A 73 -8.35 -23.57 -14.71
CA LYS A 73 -9.79 -23.61 -14.43
C LYS A 73 -10.38 -22.22 -14.12
N TYR A 74 -9.62 -21.37 -13.44
CA TYR A 74 -10.08 -20.05 -12.97
C TYR A 74 -9.52 -18.85 -13.75
N ARG A 75 -8.57 -19.05 -14.68
CA ARG A 75 -7.93 -17.99 -15.48
C ARG A 75 -8.88 -17.33 -16.49
N HIS A 76 -9.88 -18.06 -16.97
CA HIS A 76 -10.80 -17.59 -18.00
C HIS A 76 -11.82 -16.57 -17.47
N SER A 77 -12.15 -15.56 -18.27
CA SER A 77 -13.05 -14.44 -17.92
C SER A 77 -14.50 -14.84 -17.66
N ASN A 78 -14.88 -16.09 -17.92
CA ASN A 78 -16.21 -16.64 -17.66
C ASN A 78 -16.44 -17.05 -16.19
N CYS A 79 -15.48 -16.83 -15.30
CA CYS A 79 -15.73 -16.98 -13.87
C CYS A 79 -16.66 -15.87 -13.38
N SER A 80 -17.95 -16.19 -13.20
CA SER A 80 -18.93 -15.37 -12.47
C SER A 80 -18.55 -15.10 -10.99
N ARG A 81 -17.41 -15.65 -10.56
CA ARG A 81 -16.88 -15.67 -9.19
C ARG A 81 -15.64 -14.78 -9.03
N GLN A 82 -15.54 -13.71 -9.83
CA GLN A 82 -14.43 -12.77 -9.76
C GLN A 82 -14.70 -11.66 -8.74
N VAL A 83 -13.72 -11.40 -7.87
CA VAL A 83 -13.72 -10.25 -6.95
C VAL A 83 -12.83 -9.14 -7.53
N ASN A 84 -13.32 -7.90 -7.59
CA ASN A 84 -12.56 -6.77 -8.12
C ASN A 84 -11.95 -5.94 -6.99
N LEU A 85 -10.62 -5.85 -6.98
CA LEU A 85 -9.84 -5.02 -6.08
C LEU A 85 -9.44 -3.72 -6.80
N GLY A 86 -9.91 -2.58 -6.32
CA GLY A 86 -9.63 -1.28 -6.92
C GLY A 86 -9.04 -0.28 -5.93
N LYS A 87 -9.35 1.00 -6.12
CA LYS A 87 -8.94 2.15 -5.28
C LYS A 87 -9.08 1.94 -3.76
N GLY A 88 -10.04 1.12 -3.34
CA GLY A 88 -10.31 0.79 -1.95
C GLY A 88 -9.27 -0.11 -1.30
N GLY A 89 -8.39 -0.77 -2.07
CA GLY A 89 -7.47 -1.79 -1.56
C GLY A 89 -8.20 -2.92 -0.83
N VAL A 90 -7.50 -3.69 0.00
CA VAL A 90 -8.10 -4.81 0.73
C VAL A 90 -8.98 -4.25 1.84
N THR A 91 -10.29 -4.47 1.73
CA THR A 91 -11.28 -3.96 2.70
C THR A 91 -12.01 -5.11 3.38
N HIS A 92 -12.67 -4.82 4.51
CA HIS A 92 -13.42 -5.84 5.24
C HIS A 92 -14.50 -6.52 4.38
N ASN A 93 -15.31 -5.74 3.66
CA ASN A 93 -16.34 -6.28 2.76
C ASN A 93 -15.74 -7.19 1.69
N MET A 94 -14.55 -6.85 1.18
CA MET A 94 -13.87 -7.70 0.20
C MET A 94 -13.44 -9.04 0.82
N LEU A 95 -12.95 -9.03 2.07
CA LEU A 95 -12.60 -10.27 2.78
C LEU A 95 -13.84 -11.14 3.02
N GLU A 96 -14.97 -10.53 3.39
CA GLU A 96 -16.27 -11.22 3.49
C GLU A 96 -16.69 -11.82 2.13
N ASP A 97 -16.54 -11.07 1.04
CA ASP A 97 -16.83 -11.54 -0.30
C ASP A 97 -15.94 -12.74 -0.68
N ILE A 98 -14.63 -12.67 -0.43
CA ILE A 98 -13.71 -13.79 -0.67
C ILE A 98 -14.12 -15.01 0.14
N HIS A 99 -14.40 -14.85 1.43
CA HIS A 99 -14.83 -15.94 2.30
C HIS A 99 -16.16 -16.57 1.84
N ASN A 100 -17.10 -15.75 1.35
CA ASN A 100 -18.35 -16.23 0.77
C ASN A 100 -18.13 -17.06 -0.50
N HIS A 101 -17.13 -16.71 -1.31
CA HIS A 101 -16.77 -17.48 -2.49
C HIS A 101 -16.06 -18.79 -2.14
N TRP A 102 -15.14 -18.79 -1.17
CA TRP A 102 -14.45 -20.01 -0.70
C TRP A 102 -15.41 -21.07 -0.16
N ARG A 103 -16.54 -20.67 0.43
CA ARG A 103 -17.59 -21.62 0.85
C ARG A 103 -18.22 -22.40 -0.31
N ARG A 104 -18.02 -21.98 -1.56
CA ARG A 104 -18.67 -22.54 -2.75
C ARG A 104 -17.70 -22.89 -3.88
N ALA A 105 -16.40 -22.66 -3.70
CA ALA A 105 -15.38 -22.83 -4.72
C ALA A 105 -14.00 -23.04 -4.08
N GLU A 106 -13.19 -23.86 -4.74
CA GLU A 106 -11.82 -24.19 -4.32
C GLU A 106 -10.87 -23.00 -4.48
N ALA A 107 -11.12 -22.13 -5.47
CA ALA A 107 -10.34 -20.92 -5.72
C ALA A 107 -11.22 -19.70 -6.02
N VAL A 108 -10.66 -18.52 -5.79
CA VAL A 108 -11.29 -17.22 -6.05
C VAL A 108 -10.36 -16.39 -6.92
N ARG A 109 -10.89 -15.89 -8.05
CA ARG A 109 -10.15 -14.98 -8.92
C ARG A 109 -10.29 -13.55 -8.40
N ILE A 110 -9.17 -12.91 -8.07
CA ILE A 110 -9.14 -11.50 -7.68
C ILE A 110 -8.53 -10.69 -8.83
N LYS A 111 -9.27 -9.71 -9.35
CA LYS A 111 -8.78 -8.78 -10.37
C LYS A 111 -8.39 -7.47 -9.73
N CYS A 112 -7.10 -7.18 -9.68
CA CYS A 112 -6.55 -5.95 -9.13
C CYS A 112 -6.44 -4.87 -10.20
N LEU A 113 -6.81 -3.63 -9.86
CA LEU A 113 -6.76 -2.46 -10.73
C LEU A 113 -6.29 -1.21 -9.97
N GLY A 114 -5.46 -0.39 -10.60
CA GLY A 114 -4.96 0.85 -10.03
C GLY A 114 -3.88 0.64 -8.96
N VAL A 115 -3.90 1.45 -7.91
CA VAL A 115 -2.85 1.49 -6.86
C VAL A 115 -2.46 0.12 -6.30
N PRO A 116 -3.38 -0.82 -6.02
CA PRO A 116 -3.02 -2.16 -5.54
C PRO A 116 -2.06 -2.93 -6.46
N THR A 117 -2.10 -2.67 -7.77
CA THR A 117 -1.23 -3.37 -8.75
C THR A 117 0.22 -2.90 -8.73
N LEU A 118 0.52 -1.82 -8.01
CA LEU A 118 1.89 -1.33 -7.82
C LEU A 118 2.68 -2.20 -6.81
N ASP A 119 1.97 -2.95 -5.97
CA ASP A 119 2.51 -3.66 -4.82
C ASP A 119 1.67 -4.90 -4.52
N MET A 120 1.77 -5.90 -5.40
CA MET A 120 0.98 -7.12 -5.32
C MET A 120 1.37 -7.99 -4.13
N ASP A 121 2.64 -7.97 -3.73
CA ASP A 121 3.13 -8.74 -2.57
C ASP A 121 2.45 -8.28 -1.28
N ASN A 122 2.31 -6.97 -1.08
CA ASN A 122 1.56 -6.44 0.07
C ASN A 122 0.06 -6.82 0.01
N ILE A 123 -0.54 -6.90 -1.18
CA ILE A 123 -1.92 -7.39 -1.32
C ILE A 123 -2.00 -8.86 -0.88
N CYS A 124 -1.14 -9.73 -1.40
CA CYS A 124 -1.09 -11.14 -1.05
C CYS A 124 -0.88 -11.33 0.46
N PHE A 125 0.06 -10.59 1.05
CA PHE A 125 0.31 -10.60 2.49
C PHE A 125 -0.95 -10.30 3.31
N HIS A 126 -1.70 -9.25 2.96
CA HIS A 126 -2.93 -8.90 3.69
C HIS A 126 -4.11 -9.84 3.45
N LEU A 127 -4.09 -10.62 2.36
CA LEU A 127 -5.09 -11.66 2.10
C LEU A 127 -4.77 -12.94 2.90
N GLU A 128 -3.50 -13.28 3.03
CA GLU A 128 -3.04 -14.46 3.77
C GLU A 128 -3.06 -14.27 5.28
N VAL A 129 -2.69 -13.08 5.75
CA VAL A 129 -2.73 -12.70 7.16
C VAL A 129 -3.82 -11.63 7.29
N PRO A 130 -5.10 -12.03 7.41
CA PRO A 130 -6.16 -11.07 7.65
C PRO A 130 -5.97 -10.47 9.03
N ILE A 131 -5.23 -9.37 9.08
CA ILE A 131 -5.04 -8.64 10.33
C ILE A 131 -6.40 -8.05 10.65
N MET A 132 -7.07 -8.60 11.67
CA MET A 132 -8.24 -7.99 12.30
C MET A 132 -7.79 -6.75 13.08
N LEU A 133 -7.32 -5.73 12.35
CA LEU A 133 -7.12 -4.40 12.89
C LEU A 133 -8.51 -3.77 13.02
N TRP A 134 -8.93 -3.62 14.27
CA TRP A 134 -9.97 -2.66 14.67
C TRP A 134 -9.83 -1.39 13.85
N LYS A 135 -10.94 -0.85 13.31
CA LYS A 135 -10.94 0.44 12.61
C LYS A 135 -10.46 1.52 13.59
N PRO A 136 -9.22 2.02 13.51
CA PRO A 136 -8.84 3.17 14.29
C PRO A 136 -9.56 4.39 13.69
N HIS A 137 -9.77 5.44 14.49
CA HIS A 137 -10.19 6.73 13.94
C HIS A 137 -9.20 7.17 12.85
N ALA A 138 -9.62 8.05 11.93
CA ALA A 138 -8.77 8.47 10.82
C ALA A 138 -7.43 9.05 11.33
N PRO A 139 -6.30 8.34 11.13
CA PRO A 139 -5.01 8.78 11.60
C PRO A 139 -4.55 10.02 10.83
N ILE A 140 -3.81 10.88 11.52
CA ILE A 140 -3.06 11.98 10.95
C ILE A 140 -1.65 11.46 10.75
N TYR A 141 -1.21 11.35 9.50
CA TYR A 141 0.17 11.00 9.15
C TYR A 141 1.02 12.24 8.91
N PRO A 142 2.36 12.14 9.04
CA PRO A 142 3.29 13.17 8.60
C PRO A 142 3.03 13.61 7.15
N LYS A 143 3.38 14.85 6.83
CA LYS A 143 3.31 15.34 5.44
C LYS A 143 4.21 14.48 4.56
N ILE A 144 3.65 13.94 3.48
CA ILE A 144 4.36 13.08 2.53
C ILE A 144 5.51 13.86 1.85
N VAL A 145 5.24 15.12 1.47
CA VAL A 145 6.25 16.03 0.92
C VAL A 145 6.61 17.05 1.98
N LYS A 146 7.90 17.09 2.31
CA LYS A 146 8.49 18.10 3.20
C LYS A 146 8.81 19.38 2.39
N ASN A 147 8.83 20.53 3.06
CA ASN A 147 9.21 21.80 2.41
C ASN A 147 10.64 21.74 1.86
N VAL A 148 11.55 21.18 2.67
CA VAL A 148 12.92 20.82 2.34
C VAL A 148 13.00 19.29 2.39
N ALA A 149 13.46 18.66 1.31
CA ALA A 149 13.61 17.21 1.27
C ALA A 149 14.79 16.78 2.14
N ASP A 150 14.71 15.58 2.72
CA ASP A 150 15.77 15.08 3.60
C ASP A 150 17.10 14.98 2.84
N GLY A 151 18.15 15.56 3.39
CA GLY A 151 19.48 15.60 2.76
C GLY A 151 19.73 16.79 1.83
N LEU A 152 18.71 17.56 1.42
CA LEU A 152 18.86 18.75 0.56
C LEU A 152 18.72 20.05 1.36
N THR A 153 19.32 21.12 0.85
CA THR A 153 19.01 22.49 1.23
C THR A 153 17.69 22.94 0.59
N PHE A 154 17.17 24.10 1.03
CA PHE A 154 15.96 24.68 0.44
C PHE A 154 16.14 25.02 -1.05
N GLU A 155 17.32 25.54 -1.42
CA GLU A 155 17.65 25.92 -2.79
C GLU A 155 17.75 24.71 -3.70
N GLU A 156 18.48 23.67 -3.28
CA GLU A 156 18.59 22.42 -4.04
C GLU A 156 17.23 21.73 -4.15
N THR A 157 16.41 21.72 -3.09
CA THR A 157 15.04 21.16 -3.18
C THR A 157 14.21 21.89 -4.24
N LYS A 158 14.33 23.22 -4.32
CA LYS A 158 13.64 24.03 -5.32
C LYS A 158 14.17 23.74 -6.73
N GLU A 159 15.48 23.62 -6.88
CA GLU A 159 16.12 23.25 -8.14
C GLU A 159 15.64 21.88 -8.63
N MET A 160 15.65 20.87 -7.76
CA MET A 160 15.23 19.51 -8.12
C MET A 160 13.75 19.44 -8.49
N ARG A 161 12.89 20.20 -7.80
CA ARG A 161 11.48 20.35 -8.20
C ARG A 161 11.35 20.97 -9.58
N ASN A 162 12.10 22.03 -9.88
CA ASN A 162 12.06 22.70 -11.18
C ASN A 162 12.62 21.80 -12.30
N ARG A 163 13.74 21.09 -12.05
CA ARG A 163 14.31 20.10 -12.97
C ARG A 163 13.28 19.02 -13.29
N GLY A 164 12.63 18.46 -12.28
CA GLY A 164 11.60 17.43 -12.48
C GLY A 164 10.35 17.94 -13.20
N LEU A 165 9.89 19.16 -12.93
CA LEU A 165 8.73 19.72 -13.63
C LEU A 165 9.01 19.97 -15.13
N ASN A 166 10.25 20.33 -15.46
CA ASN A 166 10.66 20.60 -16.84
C ASN A 166 11.15 19.35 -17.58
N SER A 167 11.40 18.23 -16.89
CA SER A 167 11.79 16.97 -17.53
C SER A 167 10.60 16.33 -18.26
N PRO A 168 10.82 15.53 -19.31
CA PRO A 168 9.74 14.74 -19.91
C PRO A 168 9.18 13.74 -18.87
N PRO A 169 7.88 13.39 -18.95
CA PRO A 169 7.33 12.40 -18.04
C PRO A 169 7.87 11.01 -18.44
N LEU A 170 8.41 10.27 -17.47
CA LEU A 170 8.87 8.90 -17.68
C LEU A 170 7.73 8.01 -18.22
N MET A 171 6.53 8.20 -17.69
CA MET A 171 5.33 7.50 -18.12
C MET A 171 4.07 8.23 -17.69
N LYS A 172 2.97 7.87 -18.36
CA LYS A 172 1.63 8.31 -18.03
C LYS A 172 0.85 7.18 -17.37
N LEU A 173 0.27 7.46 -16.20
CA LEU A 173 -0.62 6.58 -15.47
C LEU A 173 -2.08 6.97 -15.75
N THR A 174 -2.94 5.97 -15.86
CA THR A 174 -4.37 6.14 -16.18
C THR A 174 -5.25 5.57 -15.08
N ARG A 175 -6.48 6.09 -14.94
CA ARG A 175 -7.46 5.55 -13.99
C ARG A 175 -7.62 4.04 -14.15
N ASN A 176 -7.55 3.31 -13.04
CA ASN A 176 -7.67 1.84 -13.00
C ASN A 176 -6.64 1.11 -13.90
N GLY A 177 -5.51 1.75 -14.21
CA GLY A 177 -4.43 1.11 -14.96
C GLY A 177 -3.77 -0.03 -14.19
N VAL A 178 -2.98 -0.84 -14.90
CA VAL A 178 -2.11 -1.86 -14.30
C VAL A 178 -0.72 -1.25 -14.14
N TYR A 179 -0.24 -1.17 -12.90
CA TYR A 179 0.97 -0.42 -12.51
C TYR A 179 2.16 -1.32 -12.15
N VAL A 180 2.11 -2.60 -12.51
CA VAL A 180 3.13 -3.60 -12.16
C VAL A 180 4.54 -3.16 -12.61
N ASN A 181 4.65 -2.54 -13.79
CA ASN A 181 5.95 -2.14 -14.34
C ASN A 181 6.41 -0.74 -13.86
N VAL A 182 5.64 -0.04 -13.02
CA VAL A 182 5.99 1.32 -12.59
C VAL A 182 7.24 1.30 -11.72
N VAL A 183 7.32 0.38 -10.75
CA VAL A 183 8.45 0.25 -9.82
C VAL A 183 9.74 -0.03 -10.58
N GLU A 184 9.72 -1.03 -11.47
CA GLU A 184 10.87 -1.40 -12.29
C GLU A 184 11.33 -0.23 -13.17
N ARG A 185 10.40 0.43 -13.88
CA ARG A 185 10.76 1.57 -14.73
C ARG A 185 11.32 2.75 -13.95
N VAL A 186 10.84 3.02 -12.74
CA VAL A 186 11.39 4.07 -11.88
C VAL A 186 12.80 3.68 -11.39
N ARG A 187 13.03 2.42 -11.01
CA ARG A 187 14.38 1.93 -10.64
C ARG A 187 15.37 2.10 -11.79
N THR A 188 15.01 1.63 -12.99
CA THR A 188 15.85 1.76 -14.19
C THR A 188 16.12 3.23 -14.51
N ALA A 189 15.11 4.10 -14.42
CA ALA A 189 15.30 5.53 -14.68
C ALA A 189 16.30 6.18 -13.69
N PHE A 190 16.35 5.75 -12.43
CA PHE A 190 17.28 6.29 -11.44
C PHE A 190 18.74 5.87 -11.61
N GLU A 191 19.03 4.90 -12.49
CA GLU A 191 20.40 4.57 -12.89
C GLU A 191 21.05 5.72 -13.64
N THR A 192 20.29 6.40 -14.52
CA THR A 192 20.78 7.49 -15.37
C THR A 192 20.31 8.86 -14.91
N GLU A 193 19.08 8.98 -14.41
CA GLU A 193 18.48 10.24 -13.98
C GLU A 193 18.54 10.38 -12.45
N GLU A 194 18.51 11.62 -11.97
CA GLU A 194 18.42 11.89 -10.52
C GLU A 194 16.98 12.16 -10.09
N VAL A 195 16.19 12.74 -11.00
CA VAL A 195 14.81 13.14 -10.78
C VAL A 195 13.95 12.55 -11.87
N VAL A 196 12.85 11.92 -11.48
CA VAL A 196 11.89 11.28 -12.38
C VAL A 196 10.54 11.96 -12.21
N ARG A 197 9.86 12.22 -13.34
CA ARG A 197 8.48 12.72 -13.37
C ARG A 197 7.52 11.61 -13.83
N LEU A 198 6.45 11.38 -13.07
CA LEU A 198 5.32 10.55 -13.48
C LEU A 198 4.11 11.43 -13.77
N ASP A 199 3.51 11.26 -14.95
CA ASP A 199 2.26 11.92 -15.32
C ASP A 199 1.07 11.10 -14.79
N CYS A 200 0.29 11.67 -13.87
CA CYS A 200 -0.87 11.03 -13.26
C CYS A 200 -2.18 11.80 -13.52
N THR A 201 -2.25 12.60 -14.60
CA THR A 201 -3.39 13.47 -14.98
C THR A 201 -4.75 12.75 -15.07
N HIS A 202 -4.78 11.43 -15.16
CA HIS A 202 -6.04 10.67 -15.20
C HIS A 202 -6.20 9.70 -14.03
N VAL A 203 -5.33 9.74 -13.04
CA VAL A 203 -5.35 8.84 -11.89
C VAL A 203 -6.23 9.39 -10.77
N GLY A 204 -6.19 10.71 -10.56
CA GLY A 204 -6.90 11.41 -9.50
C GLY A 204 -6.05 11.65 -8.25
N THR A 205 -6.23 12.82 -7.64
CA THR A 205 -5.34 13.38 -6.60
C THR A 205 -5.07 12.49 -5.38
N SER A 206 -6.06 11.70 -4.92
CA SER A 206 -5.87 10.78 -3.80
C SER A 206 -4.93 9.62 -4.16
N ASP A 207 -5.05 9.13 -5.38
CA ASP A 207 -4.37 7.94 -5.85
C ASP A 207 -2.94 8.30 -6.27
N CYS A 208 -2.71 9.51 -6.80
CA CYS A 208 -1.37 10.05 -7.02
C CYS A 208 -0.54 10.07 -5.73
N LYS A 209 -1.13 10.52 -4.60
CA LYS A 209 -0.44 10.53 -3.31
C LYS A 209 -0.11 9.13 -2.83
N LYS A 210 -1.05 8.18 -2.96
CA LYS A 210 -0.84 6.77 -2.59
C LYS A 210 0.27 6.13 -3.41
N ILE A 211 0.30 6.38 -4.72
CA ILE A 211 1.36 5.91 -5.62
C ILE A 211 2.72 6.43 -5.16
N GLY A 212 2.84 7.73 -4.89
CA GLY A 212 4.12 8.29 -4.43
C GLY A 212 4.57 7.77 -3.06
N VAL A 213 3.64 7.49 -2.15
CA VAL A 213 3.95 6.84 -0.85
C VAL A 213 4.46 5.42 -1.08
N LYS A 214 3.75 4.61 -1.87
CA LYS A 214 4.19 3.24 -2.17
C LYS A 214 5.53 3.21 -2.92
N LEU A 215 5.75 4.12 -3.87
CA LEU A 215 7.03 4.21 -4.58
C LEU A 215 8.20 4.55 -3.68
N ARG A 216 8.00 5.42 -2.68
CA ARG A 216 9.01 5.69 -1.64
C ARG A 216 9.35 4.43 -0.83
N ASP A 217 8.37 3.58 -0.57
CA ASP A 217 8.56 2.38 0.24
C ASP A 217 9.17 1.21 -0.59
N LEU A 218 8.92 1.17 -1.90
CA LEU A 218 9.39 0.11 -2.82
C LEU A 218 10.68 0.48 -3.58
N VAL A 219 10.97 1.76 -3.72
CA VAL A 219 12.16 2.29 -4.40
C VAL A 219 12.81 3.30 -3.45
N PRO A 220 14.14 3.24 -3.21
CA PRO A 220 14.83 4.22 -2.38
C PRO A 220 14.79 5.60 -3.06
N CYS A 221 13.69 6.32 -2.86
CA CYS A 221 13.43 7.61 -3.47
C CYS A 221 12.57 8.48 -2.56
N ILE A 222 12.64 9.79 -2.77
CA ILE A 222 11.99 10.82 -1.97
C ILE A 222 11.02 11.58 -2.86
N PRO A 223 9.69 11.56 -2.57
CA PRO A 223 8.73 12.39 -3.28
C PRO A 223 8.97 13.88 -2.99
N LEU A 224 9.27 14.65 -4.04
CA LEU A 224 9.58 16.08 -3.95
C LEU A 224 8.35 16.97 -4.15
N LEU A 225 7.38 16.53 -4.95
CA LEU A 225 6.21 17.32 -5.33
C LEU A 225 5.05 16.44 -5.81
N PHE A 226 3.83 16.77 -5.36
CA PHE A 226 2.58 16.33 -5.95
C PHE A 226 1.80 17.58 -6.39
N LYS A 227 1.87 17.94 -7.67
CA LYS A 227 1.23 19.16 -8.19
C LYS A 227 0.64 18.89 -9.57
N ASP A 228 -0.56 19.39 -9.83
CA ASP A 228 -1.24 19.28 -11.12
C ASP A 228 -1.26 17.84 -11.66
N GLU A 229 -1.49 16.89 -10.73
CA GLU A 229 -1.51 15.46 -11.02
C GLU A 229 -0.19 14.91 -11.60
N GLN A 230 0.93 15.59 -11.33
CA GLN A 230 2.29 15.11 -11.57
C GLN A 230 2.92 14.66 -10.25
N ILE A 231 3.74 13.62 -10.32
CA ILE A 231 4.58 13.15 -9.21
C ILE A 231 6.03 13.38 -9.59
N ILE A 232 6.77 14.12 -8.78
CA ILE A 232 8.22 14.29 -8.92
C ILE A 232 8.91 13.48 -7.83
N LEU A 233 9.77 12.55 -8.23
CA LEU A 233 10.54 11.68 -7.35
C LEU A 233 12.03 11.97 -7.53
N TRP A 234 12.78 11.99 -6.44
CA TRP A 234 14.23 12.12 -6.44
C TRP A 234 14.85 10.89 -5.81
N LYS A 235 15.94 10.36 -6.38
CA LYS A 235 16.58 9.14 -5.87
C LYS A 235 17.28 9.29 -4.51
N GLY A 236 17.43 10.52 -4.01
CA GLY A 236 18.28 10.80 -2.85
C GLY A 236 19.75 11.00 -3.26
N TYR A 237 20.58 11.39 -2.30
CA TYR A 237 22.03 11.26 -2.48
C TYR A 237 22.36 9.78 -2.48
N LYS A 238 23.18 9.33 -3.44
CA LYS A 238 23.84 8.02 -3.28
C LYS A 238 24.54 8.06 -1.92
N GLU A 239 24.22 7.12 -1.03
CA GLU A 239 25.19 6.78 0.01
C GLU A 239 26.49 6.50 -0.72
N ARG A 240 27.47 7.39 -0.55
CA ARG A 240 28.85 7.04 -0.85
C ARG A 240 29.19 5.99 0.20
N GLU A 241 29.10 4.71 -0.18
CA GLU A 241 29.93 3.70 0.45
C GLU A 241 31.40 4.12 0.37
#